data_AF-A0A164WKY7-F1
#
_entry.id   AF-A0A164WKY7-F1
#
_cell.length_a   1.000
_cell.length_b   1.000
_cell.length_c   1.000
_cell.angle_alpha   90.00
_cell.angle_beta   90.00
_cell.angle_gamma   90.00
#
_symmetry.space_group_name_H-M   'P 1'
#
loop_
_entity.id
_entity.type
_entity.pdbx_description
1 polymer ?
#
loop_
_entity_poly.entity_id
_entity_poly.type
_entity_poly.pdbx_seq_one_letter_code
_entity_poly.pdbx_strand_id
1 'polypeptide(L)'
;MSSAPSGLYAPSNLRLLPLYLAALLKSVAFRTGQSTRLDDRVFAMNQLKVLPLSQLILSVYPDMYAIHNLHDQGAISQGEMVIPQPPRIHLSAEMVDSTGAYLLDTGDVIYLYVGRNIHPAFIENVLGSSSFQSLPEQMFELPELETAESERLRNFLVHLQNQRPYPAVLQLIREDSQIRHLFSSHLVDGRNESSLSYYEFLQHLKNQIK
;
A
#
# COMPACT_ATOMS: atom_id res chain seq x y z
N MET A 1 42.61 1.52 18.02
CA MET A 1 41.59 2.58 18.00
C MET A 1 40.41 2.04 17.21
N SER A 2 39.35 1.57 17.88
CA SER A 2 38.15 1.10 17.21
C SER A 2 37.45 2.29 16.56
N SER A 3 37.34 2.28 15.23
CA SER A 3 36.48 3.23 14.52
C SER A 3 35.07 3.10 15.11
N ALA A 4 34.52 4.23 15.59
CA ALA A 4 33.11 4.28 15.95
C ALA A 4 32.30 3.76 14.73
N PRO A 5 31.23 2.96 14.95
CA PRO A 5 30.44 2.48 13.83
C PRO A 5 29.95 3.70 13.04
N SER A 6 30.24 3.75 11.75
CA SER A 6 29.72 4.81 10.88
C SER A 6 28.26 4.52 10.57
N GLY A 7 27.39 4.70 11.57
CA GLY A 7 25.95 4.52 11.47
C GLY A 7 25.22 5.84 11.33
N LEU A 8 24.06 5.82 10.67
CA LEU A 8 23.09 6.90 10.81
C LEU A 8 22.27 6.59 12.07
N TYR A 9 22.55 7.31 13.15
CA TYR A 9 21.89 7.09 14.44
C TYR A 9 20.61 7.91 14.52
N ALA A 10 19.51 7.27 14.91
CA ALA A 10 18.26 7.92 15.23
C ALA A 10 17.69 7.35 16.53
N PRO A 11 17.13 8.17 17.43
CA PRO A 11 16.43 7.67 18.60
C PRO A 11 15.17 6.90 18.15
N SER A 12 14.69 5.97 18.99
CA SER A 12 13.61 5.03 18.61
C SER A 12 12.33 5.72 18.15
N ASN A 13 12.00 6.89 18.72
CA ASN A 13 10.83 7.70 18.36
C ASN A 13 10.96 8.42 17.00
N LEU A 14 12.17 8.52 16.43
CA LEU A 14 12.43 9.13 15.11
C LEU A 14 12.87 8.10 14.07
N ARG A 15 12.87 6.80 14.38
CA ARG A 15 13.37 5.76 13.46
C ARG A 15 12.64 5.71 12.11
N LEU A 16 11.37 6.12 12.08
CA LEU A 16 10.55 6.17 10.87
C LEU A 16 10.53 7.55 10.20
N LEU A 17 11.10 8.58 10.83
CA LEU A 17 11.10 9.92 10.26
C LEU A 17 11.79 9.96 8.88
N PRO A 18 12.97 9.35 8.66
CA PRO A 18 13.58 9.32 7.34
C PRO A 18 12.71 8.60 6.29
N LEU A 19 11.99 7.54 6.68
CA LEU A 19 11.11 6.79 5.81
C LEU A 19 9.95 7.67 5.32
N TYR A 20 9.25 8.32 6.25
CA TYR A 20 8.14 9.20 5.91
C TYR A 20 8.60 10.42 5.10
N LEU A 21 9.77 10.99 5.38
CA LEU A 21 10.32 12.09 4.57
C LEU A 21 10.67 11.64 3.15
N ALA A 22 11.29 10.47 3.00
CA ALA A 22 11.60 9.92 1.68
C ALA A 22 10.32 9.70 0.84
N ALA A 23 9.28 9.15 1.46
CA ALA A 23 7.98 8.96 0.83
C ALA A 23 7.28 10.28 0.51
N LEU A 24 7.31 11.24 1.44
CA LEU A 24 6.74 12.58 1.25
C LEU A 24 7.36 13.30 0.04
N LEU A 25 8.68 13.23 -0.11
CA LEU A 25 9.38 13.82 -1.26
C LEU A 25 8.99 13.17 -2.60
N LYS A 26 8.47 11.95 -2.58
CA LYS A 26 7.95 11.23 -3.76
C LYS A 26 6.45 11.45 -4.00
N SER A 27 5.73 12.03 -3.04
CA SER A 27 4.30 12.32 -3.17
C SER A 27 4.01 13.32 -4.29
N VAL A 28 2.78 13.32 -4.81
CA VAL A 28 2.33 14.23 -5.88
C VAL A 28 2.58 15.72 -5.54
N ALA A 29 2.51 16.09 -4.27
CA ALA A 29 2.76 17.45 -3.81
C ALA A 29 4.22 17.90 -4.07
N PHE A 30 5.20 17.03 -3.81
CA PHE A 30 6.63 17.40 -3.79
C PHE A 30 7.47 16.78 -4.91
N ARG A 31 6.97 15.75 -5.59
CA ARG A 31 7.74 15.04 -6.60
C ARG A 31 8.20 15.96 -7.73
N THR A 32 9.45 15.78 -8.11
CA THR A 32 10.12 16.46 -9.22
C THR A 32 10.50 15.46 -10.29
N GLY A 33 10.62 15.89 -11.56
CA GLY A 33 11.04 15.03 -12.66
C GLY A 33 9.96 14.10 -13.24
N GLN A 34 8.78 14.02 -12.62
CA GLN A 34 7.61 13.37 -13.19
C GLN A 34 6.55 14.40 -13.61
N SER A 35 6.02 14.25 -14.83
CA SER A 35 4.91 15.09 -15.29
C SER A 35 3.71 14.93 -14.34
N THR A 36 3.19 16.05 -13.84
CA THR A 36 2.08 16.08 -12.89
C THR A 36 1.20 17.25 -13.29
N ARG A 37 -0.11 17.01 -13.43
CA ARG A 37 -1.05 18.09 -13.74
C ARG A 37 -1.04 19.09 -12.60
N LEU A 38 -1.17 20.37 -12.92
CA LEU A 38 -1.15 21.43 -11.92
C LEU A 38 -2.26 21.22 -10.89
N ASP A 39 -3.46 20.86 -11.34
CA ASP A 39 -4.61 20.61 -10.47
C ASP A 39 -4.35 19.49 -9.48
N ASP A 40 -3.79 18.35 -9.93
CA ASP A 40 -3.45 17.21 -9.07
C ASP A 40 -2.43 17.61 -7.99
N ARG A 41 -1.43 18.43 -8.36
CA ARG A 41 -0.42 18.93 -7.42
C ARG A 41 -1.03 19.88 -6.39
N VAL A 42 -1.85 20.83 -6.83
CA VAL A 42 -2.51 21.78 -5.94
C VAL A 42 -3.49 21.06 -5.00
N PHE A 43 -4.22 20.06 -5.52
CA PHE A 43 -5.08 19.19 -4.73
C PHE A 43 -4.29 18.46 -3.65
N ALA A 44 -3.20 17.77 -4.02
CA ALA A 44 -2.34 17.07 -3.05
C ALA A 44 -1.79 18.04 -1.98
N MET A 45 -1.31 19.22 -2.38
CA MET A 45 -0.84 20.26 -1.43
C MET A 45 -1.94 20.75 -0.48
N ASN A 46 -3.19 20.84 -0.95
CA ASN A 46 -4.32 21.20 -0.10
C ASN A 46 -4.67 20.08 0.87
N GLN A 47 -4.65 18.82 0.42
CA GLN A 47 -4.86 17.65 1.29
C GLN A 47 -3.84 17.62 2.45
N LEU A 48 -2.56 17.89 2.18
CA LEU A 48 -1.52 17.98 3.23
C LEU A 48 -1.83 19.01 4.33
N LYS A 49 -2.64 20.03 4.05
CA LYS A 49 -3.00 21.08 5.01
C LYS A 49 -4.24 20.75 5.84
N VAL A 50 -5.11 19.88 5.35
CA VAL A 50 -6.46 19.69 5.92
C VAL A 50 -6.73 18.27 6.40
N LEU A 51 -6.00 17.27 5.92
CA LEU A 51 -6.23 15.88 6.33
C LEU A 51 -5.87 15.69 7.81
N PRO A 52 -6.71 14.97 8.58
CA PRO A 52 -6.32 14.46 9.89
C PRO A 52 -5.05 13.62 9.80
N LEU A 53 -4.23 13.63 10.86
CA LEU A 53 -2.91 12.98 10.85
C LEU A 53 -2.95 11.51 10.39
N SER A 54 -3.93 10.72 10.82
CA SER A 54 -4.06 9.32 10.41
C SER A 54 -4.24 9.15 8.90
N GLN A 55 -5.08 9.98 8.29
CA GLN A 55 -5.31 9.98 6.83
C GLN A 55 -4.12 10.55 6.07
N LEU A 56 -3.49 11.59 6.63
CA LEU A 56 -2.29 12.19 6.07
C LEU A 56 -1.16 11.17 5.95
N ILE A 57 -0.91 10.39 7.00
CA ILE A 57 0.12 9.36 6.98
C ILE A 57 -0.17 8.30 5.91
N LEU A 58 -1.43 7.83 5.78
CA LEU A 58 -1.82 6.90 4.71
C LEU A 58 -1.61 7.49 3.31
N SER A 59 -1.90 8.77 3.11
CA SER A 59 -1.70 9.44 1.82
C SER A 59 -0.21 9.59 1.43
N VAL A 60 0.70 9.55 2.41
CA VAL A 60 2.15 9.70 2.21
C VAL A 60 2.84 8.35 2.13
N TYR A 61 2.50 7.43 3.04
CA TYR A 61 3.02 6.07 3.12
C TYR A 61 1.83 5.13 3.33
N PRO A 62 1.20 4.67 2.24
CA PRO A 62 0.07 3.74 2.31
C PRO A 62 0.39 2.47 3.10
N ASP A 63 -0.64 1.84 3.64
CA ASP A 63 -0.48 0.53 4.26
C ASP A 63 -0.69 -0.56 3.20
N MET A 64 0.30 -1.44 3.02
CA MET A 64 0.21 -2.58 2.11
C MET A 64 0.14 -3.89 2.90
N TYR A 65 -0.70 -4.82 2.43
CA TYR A 65 -0.95 -6.11 3.06
C TYR A 65 -0.93 -7.23 2.02
N ALA A 66 -0.28 -8.35 2.33
CA ALA A 66 -0.42 -9.58 1.57
C ALA A 66 -1.72 -10.27 1.96
N ILE A 67 -2.63 -10.46 1.02
CA ILE A 67 -3.98 -10.97 1.30
C ILE A 67 -4.26 -12.36 0.70
N HIS A 68 -3.34 -12.88 -0.10
CA HIS A 68 -3.45 -14.21 -0.69
C HIS A 68 -3.31 -15.34 0.34
N ASN A 69 -2.85 -15.03 1.56
CA ASN A 69 -2.67 -15.97 2.67
C ASN A 69 -3.32 -15.46 3.98
N LEU A 70 -4.51 -14.82 3.89
CA LEU A 70 -5.22 -14.37 5.10
C LEU A 70 -5.62 -15.55 5.99
N HIS A 71 -5.41 -15.39 7.29
CA HIS A 71 -5.72 -16.38 8.31
C HIS A 71 -6.26 -15.73 9.58
N ASP A 72 -6.89 -16.54 10.44
CA ASP A 72 -7.53 -16.05 11.66
C ASP A 72 -6.56 -16.00 12.86
N GLN A 73 -5.29 -16.39 12.67
CA GLN A 73 -4.28 -16.28 13.73
C GLN A 73 -4.06 -14.79 14.08
N GLY A 74 -4.34 -14.44 15.35
CA GLY A 74 -4.27 -13.06 15.82
C GLY A 74 -5.44 -12.19 15.37
N ALA A 75 -6.49 -12.77 14.78
CA ALA A 75 -7.71 -12.06 14.43
C ALA A 75 -8.40 -11.47 15.67
N ILE A 76 -9.09 -10.36 15.47
CA ILE A 76 -9.92 -9.72 16.49
C ILE A 76 -11.39 -9.99 16.21
N SER A 77 -12.20 -10.05 17.26
CA SER A 77 -13.65 -10.18 17.14
C SER A 77 -14.31 -8.81 17.30
N GLN A 78 -15.19 -8.45 16.37
CA GLN A 78 -16.02 -7.25 16.43
C GLN A 78 -17.48 -7.63 16.22
N GLY A 79 -18.21 -7.83 17.32
CA GLY A 79 -19.53 -8.44 17.28
C GLY A 79 -19.41 -9.90 16.83
N GLU A 80 -20.14 -10.27 15.77
CA GLU A 80 -20.09 -11.61 15.18
C GLU A 80 -18.97 -11.76 14.12
N MET A 81 -18.33 -10.67 13.71
CA MET A 81 -17.28 -10.70 12.68
C MET A 81 -15.92 -11.09 13.26
N VAL A 82 -15.24 -12.03 12.60
CA VAL A 82 -13.82 -12.34 12.81
C VAL A 82 -13.00 -11.56 11.79
N ILE A 83 -12.10 -10.70 12.28
CA ILE A 83 -11.34 -9.76 11.45
C ILE A 83 -9.86 -10.17 11.47
N PRO A 84 -9.30 -10.67 10.36
CA PRO A 84 -7.90 -11.05 10.29
C PRO A 84 -7.00 -9.81 10.46
N GLN A 85 -5.79 -10.03 10.98
CA GLN A 85 -4.80 -8.98 11.26
C GLN A 85 -3.50 -9.25 10.49
N PRO A 86 -3.49 -9.14 9.15
CA PRO A 86 -2.28 -9.32 8.36
C PRO A 86 -1.23 -8.26 8.73
N PRO A 87 0.06 -8.61 8.77
CA PRO A 87 1.11 -7.62 8.99
C PRO A 87 1.22 -6.67 7.79
N ARG A 88 1.60 -5.42 8.07
CA ARG A 88 1.97 -4.45 7.03
C ARG A 88 3.29 -4.86 6.41
N ILE A 89 3.37 -4.75 5.09
CA ILE A 89 4.58 -5.02 4.32
C ILE A 89 5.13 -3.72 3.72
N HIS A 90 6.44 -3.70 3.50
CA HIS A 90 7.15 -2.55 2.95
C HIS A 90 6.67 -2.19 1.54
N LEU A 91 6.69 -0.90 1.21
CA LEU A 91 6.28 -0.35 -0.08
C LEU A 91 7.39 -0.50 -1.13
N SER A 92 7.88 -1.73 -1.31
CA SER A 92 8.92 -2.09 -2.27
C SER A 92 8.36 -3.07 -3.30
N ALA A 93 8.81 -2.95 -4.56
CA ALA A 93 8.50 -3.93 -5.61
C ALA A 93 9.01 -5.34 -5.27
N GLU A 94 10.03 -5.46 -4.42
CA GLU A 94 10.54 -6.75 -3.93
C GLU A 94 9.53 -7.51 -3.07
N MET A 95 8.54 -6.81 -2.50
CA MET A 95 7.48 -7.42 -1.69
C MET A 95 6.29 -7.91 -2.54
N VAL A 96 6.31 -7.66 -3.84
CA VAL A 96 5.21 -7.93 -4.77
C VAL A 96 5.63 -9.00 -5.76
N ASP A 97 5.01 -10.18 -5.68
CA ASP A 97 5.26 -11.32 -6.56
C ASP A 97 4.03 -11.61 -7.44
N SER A 98 4.29 -12.14 -8.65
CA SER A 98 3.25 -12.52 -9.60
C SER A 98 2.30 -13.61 -9.08
N THR A 99 2.68 -14.36 -8.05
CA THR A 99 1.87 -15.41 -7.42
C THR A 99 1.01 -14.91 -6.25
N GLY A 100 1.11 -13.62 -5.91
CA GLY A 100 0.41 -13.02 -4.77
C GLY A 100 -0.75 -12.11 -5.15
N ALA A 101 -1.61 -11.83 -4.16
CA ALA A 101 -2.52 -10.70 -4.15
C ALA A 101 -2.22 -9.78 -2.96
N TYR A 102 -2.41 -8.48 -3.17
CA TYR A 102 -2.02 -7.43 -2.26
C TYR A 102 -3.12 -6.38 -2.13
N LEU A 103 -3.39 -5.94 -0.91
CA LEU A 103 -4.27 -4.82 -0.63
C LEU A 103 -3.40 -3.62 -0.25
N LEU A 104 -3.61 -2.50 -0.92
CA LEU A 104 -2.91 -1.24 -0.66
C LEU A 104 -3.93 -0.16 -0.31
N ASP A 105 -3.90 0.29 0.94
CA ASP A 105 -4.80 1.30 1.49
C ASP A 105 -4.15 2.68 1.45
N THR A 106 -4.59 3.54 0.52
CA THR A 106 -4.06 4.91 0.34
C THR A 106 -4.86 5.96 1.10
N GLY A 107 -5.87 5.54 1.88
CA GLY A 107 -6.80 6.41 2.59
C GLY A 107 -8.09 6.69 1.81
N ASP A 108 -7.98 7.20 0.58
CA ASP A 108 -9.11 7.53 -0.31
C ASP A 108 -9.49 6.39 -1.27
N VAL A 109 -8.52 5.57 -1.65
CA VAL A 109 -8.68 4.39 -2.50
C VAL A 109 -8.02 3.18 -1.82
N ILE A 110 -8.65 2.02 -1.95
CA ILE A 110 -8.05 0.74 -1.62
C ILE A 110 -7.80 0.01 -2.93
N TYR A 111 -6.53 -0.19 -3.28
CA TYR A 111 -6.18 -0.98 -4.44
C TYR A 111 -6.06 -2.45 -4.07
N LEU A 112 -6.74 -3.30 -4.85
CA LEU A 112 -6.63 -4.75 -4.77
C LEU A 112 -5.80 -5.23 -5.96
N TYR A 113 -4.50 -5.40 -5.76
CA TYR A 113 -3.59 -5.85 -6.79
C TYR A 113 -3.55 -7.38 -6.86
N VAL A 114 -3.72 -7.94 -8.06
CA VAL A 114 -3.72 -9.39 -8.30
C VAL A 114 -2.60 -9.75 -9.28
N GLY A 115 -1.68 -10.60 -8.81
CA GLY A 115 -0.60 -11.13 -9.62
C GLY A 115 -1.09 -12.12 -10.68
N ARG A 116 -0.41 -12.15 -11.82
CA ARG A 116 -0.79 -12.94 -13.01
C ARG A 116 -0.78 -14.46 -12.77
N ASN A 117 0.10 -14.92 -11.89
CA ASN A 117 0.35 -16.33 -11.59
C ASN A 117 -0.25 -16.73 -10.22
N ILE A 118 -1.17 -15.94 -9.69
CA ILE A 118 -1.84 -16.27 -8.42
C ILE A 118 -2.57 -17.61 -8.51
N HIS A 119 -2.60 -18.34 -7.40
CA HIS A 119 -3.26 -19.63 -7.34
C HIS A 119 -4.75 -19.51 -7.72
N PRO A 120 -5.29 -20.34 -8.64
CA PRO A 120 -6.67 -20.24 -9.12
C PRO A 120 -7.73 -20.25 -8.00
N ALA A 121 -7.47 -20.99 -6.92
CA ALA A 121 -8.36 -21.02 -5.75
C ALA A 121 -8.61 -19.64 -5.13
N PHE A 122 -7.63 -18.72 -5.14
CA PHE A 122 -7.88 -17.35 -4.67
C PHE A 122 -8.86 -16.62 -5.60
N ILE A 123 -8.70 -16.78 -6.91
CA ILE A 123 -9.55 -16.13 -7.91
C ILE A 123 -10.99 -16.65 -7.79
N GLU A 124 -11.17 -17.95 -7.63
CA GLU A 124 -12.48 -18.58 -7.47
C GLU A 124 -13.10 -18.22 -6.13
N ASN A 125 -12.40 -18.50 -5.02
CA ASN A 125 -12.97 -18.38 -3.68
C ASN A 125 -13.12 -16.92 -3.24
N VAL A 126 -12.31 -15.98 -3.73
CA VAL A 126 -12.34 -14.57 -3.29
C VAL A 126 -12.96 -13.65 -4.33
N LEU A 127 -12.68 -13.88 -5.62
CA LEU A 127 -13.09 -12.98 -6.71
C LEU A 127 -14.20 -13.55 -7.59
N GLY A 128 -14.66 -14.79 -7.34
CA GLY A 128 -15.81 -15.40 -8.02
C GLY A 128 -15.62 -15.60 -9.51
N SER A 129 -14.36 -15.65 -9.97
CA SER A 129 -13.99 -15.77 -11.39
C SER A 129 -13.26 -17.09 -11.65
N SER A 130 -13.35 -17.63 -12.87
CA SER A 130 -12.78 -18.94 -13.21
C SER A 130 -11.27 -18.94 -13.46
N SER A 131 -10.71 -17.77 -13.78
CA SER A 131 -9.30 -17.58 -14.12
C SER A 131 -8.87 -16.12 -14.03
N PHE A 132 -7.56 -15.87 -14.03
CA PHE A 132 -7.00 -14.52 -14.05
C PHE A 132 -7.46 -13.73 -15.28
N GLN A 133 -7.57 -14.39 -16.44
CA GLN A 133 -7.97 -13.77 -17.70
C GLN A 133 -9.45 -13.34 -17.68
N SER A 134 -10.29 -14.06 -16.94
CA SER A 134 -11.72 -13.74 -16.78
C SER A 134 -11.99 -12.61 -15.79
N LEU A 135 -10.99 -12.17 -15.03
CA LEU A 135 -11.17 -11.05 -14.10
C LEU A 135 -11.51 -9.77 -14.88
N PRO A 136 -12.57 -9.04 -14.47
CA PRO A 136 -12.93 -7.77 -15.09
C PRO A 136 -11.79 -6.76 -14.96
N GLU A 137 -11.59 -5.92 -15.98
CA GLU A 137 -10.61 -4.82 -15.93
C GLU A 137 -11.00 -3.73 -14.93
N GLN A 138 -12.30 -3.60 -14.66
CA GLN A 138 -12.88 -2.63 -13.76
C GLN A 138 -13.77 -3.35 -12.76
N MET A 139 -13.31 -3.43 -11.52
CA MET A 139 -14.06 -4.00 -10.42
C MET A 139 -13.81 -3.16 -9.18
N PHE A 140 -14.91 -2.66 -8.62
CA PHE A 140 -14.88 -1.69 -7.53
C PHE A 140 -15.51 -2.21 -6.23
N GLU A 141 -15.96 -3.46 -6.23
CA GLU A 141 -16.57 -4.14 -5.09
C GLU A 141 -16.15 -5.61 -5.10
N LEU A 142 -16.08 -6.24 -3.93
CA LEU A 142 -15.85 -7.68 -3.81
C LEU A 142 -17.18 -8.43 -3.94
N PRO A 143 -17.21 -9.60 -4.61
CA PRO A 143 -18.40 -10.44 -4.63
C PRO A 143 -18.69 -10.99 -3.24
N GLU A 144 -19.96 -11.13 -2.92
CA GLU A 144 -20.41 -11.80 -1.71
C GLU A 144 -20.46 -13.32 -1.96
N LEU A 145 -19.35 -14.00 -1.66
CA LEU A 145 -19.24 -15.45 -1.81
C LEU A 145 -19.34 -16.13 -0.46
N GLU A 146 -19.95 -17.31 -0.45
CA GLU A 146 -20.06 -18.19 0.73
C GLU A 146 -18.80 -19.04 0.92
N THR A 147 -17.63 -18.39 0.91
CA THR A 147 -16.32 -19.00 1.18
C THR A 147 -15.66 -18.31 2.36
N ALA A 148 -14.87 -19.07 3.13
CA ALA A 148 -14.16 -18.52 4.28
C ALA A 148 -13.13 -17.45 3.85
N GLU A 149 -12.52 -17.60 2.67
CA GLU A 149 -11.55 -16.65 2.12
C GLU A 149 -12.19 -15.33 1.69
N SER A 150 -13.36 -15.38 1.04
CA SER A 150 -14.13 -14.17 0.72
C SER A 150 -14.58 -13.46 1.99
N GLU A 151 -15.14 -14.20 2.95
CA GLU A 151 -15.59 -13.63 4.23
C GLU A 151 -14.43 -12.93 4.98
N ARG A 152 -13.27 -13.57 5.09
CA ARG A 152 -12.08 -12.96 5.72
C ARG A 152 -11.67 -11.66 5.06
N LEU A 153 -11.58 -11.63 3.72
CA LEU A 153 -11.18 -10.42 3.00
C LEU A 153 -12.24 -9.33 3.14
N ARG A 154 -13.54 -9.67 3.04
CA ARG A 154 -14.64 -8.72 3.24
C ARG A 154 -14.64 -8.14 4.66
N ASN A 155 -14.47 -8.97 5.69
CA ASN A 155 -14.38 -8.53 7.08
C ASN A 155 -13.18 -7.60 7.30
N PHE A 156 -12.02 -7.94 6.71
CA PHE A 156 -10.84 -7.07 6.77
C PHE A 156 -11.09 -5.72 6.08
N LEU A 157 -11.73 -5.73 4.91
CA LEU A 157 -12.03 -4.52 4.16
C LEU A 157 -13.04 -3.64 4.91
N VAL A 158 -14.10 -4.23 5.47
CA VAL A 158 -15.05 -3.53 6.36
C VAL A 158 -14.35 -2.94 7.57
N HIS A 159 -13.40 -3.66 8.17
CA HIS A 159 -12.60 -3.14 9.28
C HIS A 159 -11.82 -1.89 8.88
N LEU A 160 -11.12 -1.90 7.74
CA LEU A 160 -10.40 -0.74 7.22
C LEU A 160 -11.36 0.44 6.96
N GLN A 161 -12.52 0.17 6.35
CA GLN A 161 -13.54 1.21 6.07
C GLN A 161 -14.08 1.86 7.34
N ASN A 162 -14.21 1.11 8.43
CA ASN A 162 -14.68 1.65 9.71
C ASN A 162 -13.64 2.51 10.45
N GLN A 163 -12.38 2.54 10.00
CA GLN A 163 -11.32 3.39 10.59
C GLN A 163 -11.28 4.81 10.00
N ARG A 164 -12.18 5.14 9.07
CA ARG A 164 -12.20 6.41 8.35
C ARG A 164 -13.60 7.04 8.33
N PRO A 165 -13.70 8.37 8.24
CA PRO A 165 -14.99 9.07 8.24
C PRO A 165 -15.76 8.93 6.92
N TYR A 166 -15.06 8.60 5.81
CA TYR A 166 -15.65 8.44 4.49
C TYR A 166 -15.18 7.11 3.88
N PRO A 167 -16.04 6.38 3.15
CA PRO A 167 -15.64 5.13 2.54
C PRO A 167 -14.61 5.38 1.43
N ALA A 168 -13.55 4.59 1.44
CA ALA A 168 -12.57 4.54 0.37
C ALA A 168 -13.12 3.70 -0.80
N VAL A 169 -12.82 4.08 -2.04
CA VAL A 169 -13.21 3.28 -3.22
C VAL A 169 -12.29 2.07 -3.30
N LEU A 170 -12.85 0.86 -3.38
CA LEU A 170 -12.06 -0.32 -3.74
C LEU A 170 -11.82 -0.31 -5.25
N GLN A 171 -10.62 -0.66 -5.70
CA GLN A 171 -10.33 -0.82 -7.12
C GLN A 171 -9.40 -2.01 -7.35
N LEU A 172 -9.89 -3.02 -8.06
CA LEU A 172 -9.07 -4.15 -8.49
C LEU A 172 -8.13 -3.73 -9.62
N ILE A 173 -6.86 -4.15 -9.50
CA ILE A 173 -5.82 -3.94 -10.50
C ILE A 173 -5.18 -5.29 -10.81
N ARG A 174 -5.35 -5.76 -12.04
CA ARG A 174 -4.59 -6.90 -12.57
C ARG A 174 -3.15 -6.47 -12.89
N GLU A 175 -2.20 -7.37 -12.70
CA GLU A 175 -0.78 -7.15 -13.05
C GLU A 175 -0.58 -6.74 -14.53
N ASP A 176 -1.39 -7.28 -15.44
CA ASP A 176 -1.34 -6.99 -16.88
C ASP A 176 -2.19 -5.78 -17.31
N SER A 177 -2.83 -5.09 -16.36
CA SER A 177 -3.68 -3.93 -16.63
C SER A 177 -2.86 -2.68 -17.01
N GLN A 178 -3.44 -1.85 -17.89
CA GLN A 178 -2.87 -0.55 -18.26
C GLN A 178 -2.78 0.42 -17.06
N ILE A 179 -3.65 0.23 -16.07
CA ILE A 179 -3.69 1.05 -14.85
C ILE A 179 -2.79 0.51 -13.71
N ARG A 180 -1.95 -0.49 -13.97
CA ARG A 180 -1.02 -1.04 -12.94
C ARG A 180 -0.12 0.03 -12.30
N HIS A 181 0.14 1.11 -13.03
CA HIS A 181 0.95 2.22 -12.56
C HIS A 181 0.32 2.94 -11.36
N LEU A 182 -1.01 2.88 -11.19
CA LEU A 182 -1.69 3.42 -10.00
C LEU A 182 -1.22 2.70 -8.74
N PHE A 183 -1.10 1.37 -8.77
CA PHE A 183 -0.52 0.60 -7.67
C PHE A 183 0.99 0.84 -7.55
N SER A 184 1.74 0.66 -8.63
CA SER A 184 3.21 0.68 -8.56
C SER A 184 3.80 2.05 -8.21
N SER A 185 3.08 3.14 -8.48
CA SER A 185 3.52 4.50 -8.11
C SER A 185 3.58 4.73 -6.59
N HIS A 186 2.88 3.91 -5.80
CA HIS A 186 2.89 3.96 -4.34
C HIS A 186 4.00 3.10 -3.71
N LEU A 187 4.79 2.36 -4.50
CA LEU A 187 5.93 1.57 -4.02
C LEU A 187 7.15 2.47 -3.77
N VAL A 188 7.02 3.35 -2.78
CA VAL A 188 7.92 4.48 -2.50
C VAL A 188 9.26 4.10 -1.86
N ASP A 189 9.45 2.85 -1.43
CA ASP A 189 10.75 2.40 -0.89
C ASP A 189 11.77 2.17 -2.01
N GLY A 190 11.29 1.85 -3.22
CA GLY A 190 12.11 1.61 -4.41
C GLY A 190 12.68 2.87 -5.04
N ARG A 191 13.60 2.68 -5.99
CA ARG A 191 14.15 3.76 -6.82
C ARG A 191 13.17 4.13 -7.93
N ASN A 192 13.11 5.41 -8.26
CA ASN A 192 12.33 5.98 -9.36
C ASN A 192 13.21 6.97 -10.15
N GLU A 193 12.80 7.34 -11.37
CA GLU A 193 13.67 8.04 -12.34
C GLU A 193 14.39 9.27 -11.77
N SER A 194 13.73 10.01 -10.88
CA SER A 194 14.20 11.27 -10.31
C SER A 194 14.45 11.23 -8.80
N SER A 195 14.34 10.07 -8.14
CA SER A 195 14.53 9.99 -6.69
C SER A 195 15.15 8.69 -6.21
N LEU A 196 15.84 8.81 -5.08
CA LEU A 196 16.58 7.73 -4.42
C LEU A 196 15.64 6.66 -3.87
N SER A 197 16.07 5.40 -3.86
CA SER A 197 15.47 4.38 -2.99
C SER A 197 15.60 4.77 -1.52
N TYR A 198 14.82 4.15 -0.64
CA TYR A 198 14.94 4.42 0.80
C TYR A 198 16.36 4.16 1.32
N TYR A 199 16.99 3.07 0.88
CA TYR A 199 18.38 2.76 1.23
C TYR A 199 19.36 3.85 0.77
N GLU A 200 19.27 4.26 -0.51
CA GLU A 200 20.11 5.34 -1.05
C GLU A 200 19.86 6.68 -0.35
N PHE A 201 18.62 6.96 0.05
CA PHE A 201 18.26 8.15 0.82
C PHE A 201 18.93 8.17 2.19
N LEU A 202 18.97 7.04 2.91
CA LEU A 202 19.70 6.95 4.18
C LEU A 202 21.21 7.15 4.00
N GLN A 203 21.80 6.61 2.93
CA GLN A 203 23.22 6.85 2.61
C GLN A 203 23.48 8.32 2.26
N HIS A 204 22.56 8.97 1.55
CA HIS A 204 22.63 10.38 1.26
C HIS A 204 22.61 11.23 2.53
N LEU A 205 21.66 10.99 3.45
CA LEU A 205 21.61 11.67 4.75
C LEU A 205 22.90 11.48 5.56
N LYS A 206 23.41 10.24 5.62
CA LYS A 206 24.68 9.93 6.29
C LYS A 206 25.85 10.73 5.74
N ASN A 207 25.88 11.02 4.44
CA ASN A 207 26.94 11.82 3.82
C ASN A 207 26.80 13.33 4.06
N GLN A 208 25.58 13.84 4.26
CA GLN A 208 25.32 15.27 4.48
C GLN A 208 25.53 15.71 5.93
N ILE A 209 25.35 14.80 6.90
CA ILE A 209 25.49 15.09 8.35
C ILE A 209 26.96 15.00 8.81
N LYS A 210 27.91 14.84 7.88
CA LYS A 210 29.35 14.81 8.18
C LYS A 210 29.88 16.17 8.60
#